data_AF-V4AEK5-F1
#
_entry.id   AF-V4AEK5-F1
#
_cell.length_a   1.000
_cell.length_b   1.000
_cell.length_c   1.000
_cell.angle_alpha   90.00
_cell.angle_beta   90.00
_cell.angle_gamma   90.00
#
_symmetry.space_group_name_H-M   'P 1'
#
loop_
_entity.id
_entity.type
_entity.pdbx_description
1 polymer ?
#
loop_
_entity_poly.entity_id
_entity_poly.type
_entity_poly.pdbx_seq_one_letter_code
_entity_poly.pdbx_strand_id
1 'polypeptide(L)'
;EQELATRTLHIQSKRFYLDVKQNRRGRFIKVAEVGAGGKKSRLLLAMSSAAEFRDYLTDFTEHYASLGPTNTENPPEDGKLKSELIVKDNRRYYLDLKENQRGRFLRVSQTIPRGGPRSQIAIPAQGMIEFRDALTELLDEFGTDDQEPQSDLPESRSMRVENKMFYFDVGSNRRGVYMRISEVRNNFRTAITIPERSWGRFRDILSEFSDKSDKQERSDRSDRSDRSDRSERAERQDSQ
;
A
#
# COMPACT_ATOMS: atom_id res chain seq x y z
N GLU A 1 -0.99 -16.32 0.38
CA GLU A 1 -2.29 -15.65 0.40
C GLU A 1 -3.24 -16.74 0.79
N GLN A 2 -3.86 -16.58 1.95
CA GLN A 2 -4.88 -17.49 2.42
C GLN A 2 -6.21 -16.98 1.88
N GLU A 3 -7.00 -17.86 1.28
CA GLU A 3 -8.38 -17.55 0.94
C GLU A 3 -9.23 -17.81 2.19
N LEU A 4 -10.02 -16.81 2.58
CA LEU A 4 -10.87 -16.87 3.77
C LEU A 4 -12.31 -17.18 3.37
N ALA A 5 -12.82 -16.51 2.35
CA ALA A 5 -14.16 -16.73 1.80
C ALA A 5 -14.18 -16.41 0.30
N THR A 6 -15.14 -17.02 -0.39
CA THR A 6 -15.41 -16.79 -1.81
C THR A 6 -16.91 -16.69 -2.03
N ARG A 7 -17.33 -15.61 -2.71
CA ARG A 7 -18.71 -15.45 -3.23
C ARG A 7 -18.68 -15.42 -4.74
N THR A 8 -19.60 -16.15 -5.36
CA THR A 8 -19.72 -16.21 -6.83
C THR A 8 -21.06 -15.65 -7.26
N LEU A 9 -21.04 -14.64 -8.12
CA LEU A 9 -22.23 -14.01 -8.69
C LEU A 9 -22.33 -14.33 -10.18
N HIS A 10 -23.53 -14.63 -10.64
CA HIS A 10 -23.84 -14.89 -12.04
C HIS A 10 -24.77 -13.81 -12.55
N ILE A 11 -24.20 -12.80 -13.22
CA ILE A 11 -24.94 -11.61 -13.66
C ILE A 11 -24.91 -11.57 -15.19
N GLN A 12 -26.08 -11.76 -15.81
CA GLN A 12 -26.22 -11.91 -17.26
C GLN A 12 -25.26 -13.01 -17.80
N SER A 13 -24.44 -12.69 -18.79
CA SER A 13 -23.46 -13.58 -19.39
C SER A 13 -22.08 -13.53 -18.72
N LYS A 14 -21.98 -12.95 -17.51
CA LYS A 14 -20.72 -12.75 -16.78
C LYS A 14 -20.75 -13.46 -15.44
N ARG A 15 -19.58 -13.92 -15.00
CA ARG A 15 -19.37 -14.49 -13.66
C ARG A 15 -18.42 -13.58 -12.90
N PHE A 16 -18.79 -13.24 -11.66
CA PHE A 16 -17.95 -12.48 -10.76
C PHE A 16 -17.57 -13.36 -9.57
N TYR A 17 -16.29 -13.30 -9.19
CA TYR A 17 -15.76 -13.96 -8.00
C TYR A 17 -15.26 -12.88 -7.05
N LEU A 18 -15.80 -12.85 -5.85
CA LEU A 18 -15.38 -11.97 -4.77
C LEU A 18 -14.70 -12.85 -3.73
N ASP A 19 -13.37 -12.87 -3.77
CA ASP A 19 -12.57 -13.67 -2.86
C ASP A 19 -12.01 -12.76 -1.75
N VAL A 20 -12.36 -13.02 -0.50
CA VAL A 20 -11.69 -12.41 0.65
C VAL A 20 -10.39 -13.17 0.88
N LYS A 21 -9.27 -12.47 0.77
CA LYS A 21 -7.94 -13.04 0.94
C LYS A 21 -7.16 -12.30 2.00
N GLN A 22 -6.30 -13.04 2.69
CA GLN A 22 -5.39 -12.50 3.68
C GLN A 22 -3.94 -12.69 3.23
N ASN A 23 -3.17 -11.62 3.34
CA ASN A 23 -1.73 -11.65 3.25
C ASN A 23 -1.13 -10.89 4.44
N ARG A 24 0.19 -10.73 4.45
CA ARG A 24 0.89 -10.07 5.57
C ARG A 24 0.64 -8.58 5.72
N ARG A 25 0.11 -7.95 4.69
CA ARG A 25 -0.22 -6.52 4.69
C ARG A 25 -1.64 -6.27 5.17
N GLY A 26 -2.40 -7.34 5.46
CA GLY A 26 -3.79 -7.27 5.86
C GLY A 26 -4.71 -8.10 4.97
N ARG A 27 -6.00 -7.92 5.20
CA ARG A 27 -7.09 -8.51 4.43
C ARG A 27 -7.42 -7.62 3.23
N PHE A 28 -7.89 -8.25 2.16
CA PHE A 28 -8.31 -7.56 0.95
C PHE A 28 -9.33 -8.40 0.19
N ILE A 29 -10.17 -7.74 -0.60
CA ILE A 29 -11.12 -8.41 -1.50
C ILE A 29 -10.55 -8.39 -2.91
N LYS A 30 -10.43 -9.57 -3.50
CA LYS A 30 -10.11 -9.73 -4.92
C LYS A 30 -11.40 -9.95 -5.68
N VAL A 31 -11.71 -9.02 -6.59
CA VAL A 31 -12.85 -9.15 -7.51
C VAL A 31 -12.33 -9.63 -8.86
N ALA A 32 -12.83 -10.75 -9.36
CA ALA A 32 -12.53 -11.24 -10.70
C ALA A 32 -13.81 -11.27 -11.56
N GLU A 33 -13.76 -10.63 -12.73
CA GLU A 33 -14.77 -10.73 -13.77
C GLU A 33 -14.33 -11.77 -14.81
N VAL A 34 -15.23 -12.69 -15.15
CA VAL A 34 -15.09 -13.60 -16.30
C VAL A 34 -16.23 -13.31 -17.27
N GLY A 35 -15.90 -12.72 -18.41
CA GLY A 35 -16.87 -12.45 -19.47
C GLY A 35 -17.20 -13.70 -20.31
N ALA A 36 -18.26 -13.62 -21.10
CA ALA A 36 -18.73 -14.71 -21.98
C ALA A 36 -17.65 -15.27 -22.93
N GLY A 37 -16.70 -14.42 -23.36
CA GLY A 37 -15.57 -14.84 -24.20
C GLY A 37 -14.34 -15.34 -23.44
N GLY A 38 -14.47 -15.67 -22.16
CA GLY A 38 -13.35 -16.16 -21.32
C GLY A 38 -12.35 -15.09 -20.89
N LYS A 39 -12.51 -13.84 -21.35
CA LYS A 39 -11.68 -12.70 -20.90
C LYS A 39 -11.83 -12.53 -19.40
N LYS A 40 -10.70 -12.60 -18.69
CA LYS A 40 -10.62 -12.41 -17.24
C LYS A 40 -10.10 -11.01 -16.94
N SER A 41 -10.76 -10.31 -16.04
CA SER A 41 -10.30 -9.04 -15.50
C SER A 41 -10.38 -9.08 -13.98
N ARG A 42 -9.50 -8.33 -13.30
CA ARG A 42 -9.37 -8.43 -11.84
C ARG A 42 -9.12 -7.08 -11.19
N LEU A 43 -9.75 -6.86 -10.05
CA LEU A 43 -9.59 -5.71 -9.18
C LEU A 43 -9.13 -6.19 -7.80
N LEU A 44 -8.29 -5.41 -7.14
CA LEU A 44 -7.89 -5.66 -5.76
C LEU A 44 -8.33 -4.47 -4.92
N LEU A 45 -9.20 -4.71 -3.95
CA LEU A 45 -9.76 -3.71 -3.05
C LEU A 45 -9.25 -3.97 -1.63
N ALA A 46 -8.80 -2.92 -0.97
CA ALA A 46 -8.64 -2.96 0.49
C ALA A 46 -10.03 -3.12 1.13
N MET A 47 -10.13 -3.63 2.37
CA MET A 47 -11.41 -3.81 3.06
C MET A 47 -12.15 -2.48 3.21
N SER A 48 -11.45 -1.41 3.56
CA SER A 48 -12.03 -0.06 3.65
C SER A 48 -12.53 0.45 2.30
N SER A 49 -11.76 0.26 1.23
CA SER A 49 -12.19 0.63 -0.13
C SER A 49 -13.36 -0.21 -0.62
N ALA A 50 -13.48 -1.46 -0.16
CA ALA A 50 -14.64 -2.30 -0.46
C ALA A 50 -15.88 -1.81 0.31
N ALA A 51 -15.73 -1.31 1.53
CA ALA A 51 -16.81 -0.68 2.29
C ALA A 51 -17.31 0.60 1.61
N GLU A 52 -16.42 1.51 1.25
CA GLU A 52 -16.78 2.71 0.46
C GLU A 52 -17.46 2.32 -0.87
N PHE A 53 -16.95 1.28 -1.54
CA PHE A 53 -17.57 0.80 -2.78
C PHE A 53 -18.97 0.24 -2.56
N ARG A 54 -19.22 -0.49 -1.46
CA ARG A 54 -20.54 -0.98 -1.06
C ARG A 54 -21.51 0.19 -0.84
N ASP A 55 -21.06 1.24 -0.17
CA ASP A 55 -21.88 2.43 0.09
C ASP A 55 -22.27 3.11 -1.23
N TYR A 56 -21.28 3.37 -2.11
CA TYR A 56 -21.57 3.94 -3.43
C TYR A 56 -22.48 3.06 -4.30
N LEU A 57 -22.42 1.72 -4.17
CA LEU A 57 -23.34 0.85 -4.89
C LEU A 57 -24.80 1.14 -4.52
N THR A 58 -25.08 1.48 -3.26
CA THR A 58 -26.43 1.93 -2.83
C THR A 58 -26.84 3.18 -3.61
N ASP A 59 -25.99 4.21 -3.62
CA ASP A 59 -26.25 5.47 -4.32
C ASP A 59 -26.38 5.29 -5.84
N PHE A 60 -25.64 4.35 -6.44
CA PHE A 60 -25.78 4.01 -7.84
C PHE A 60 -27.07 3.24 -8.13
N THR A 61 -27.51 2.36 -7.23
CA THR A 61 -28.78 1.63 -7.39
C THR A 61 -29.99 2.54 -7.27
N GLU A 62 -29.98 3.49 -6.35
CA GLU A 62 -31.04 4.50 -6.20
C GLU A 62 -31.12 5.40 -7.42
N HIS A 63 -29.96 5.90 -7.88
CA HIS A 63 -29.91 6.69 -9.10
C HIS A 63 -30.41 5.87 -10.29
N TYR A 64 -29.96 4.62 -10.45
CA TYR A 64 -30.41 3.75 -11.53
C TYR A 64 -31.93 3.49 -11.52
N ALA A 65 -32.53 3.33 -10.35
CA ALA A 65 -33.98 3.17 -10.20
C ALA A 65 -34.76 4.44 -10.58
N SER A 66 -34.16 5.62 -10.39
CA SER A 66 -34.74 6.90 -10.82
C SER A 66 -34.66 7.14 -12.33
N LEU A 67 -33.80 6.40 -13.04
CA LEU A 67 -33.63 6.57 -14.47
C LEU A 67 -34.78 5.91 -15.22
N GLY A 68 -35.41 6.65 -16.12
CA GLY A 68 -36.39 6.12 -17.07
C GLY A 68 -35.80 5.12 -18.08
N PRO A 69 -36.60 4.70 -19.08
CA PRO A 69 -36.16 3.81 -20.15
C PRO A 69 -34.92 4.35 -20.87
N THR A 70 -34.11 3.43 -21.42
CA THR A 70 -32.85 3.77 -22.10
C THR A 70 -33.09 4.68 -23.29
N ASN A 71 -32.34 5.77 -23.37
CA ASN A 71 -32.53 6.78 -24.41
C ASN A 71 -31.58 6.45 -25.58
N THR A 72 -32.06 5.62 -26.51
CA THR A 72 -31.27 5.09 -27.62
C THR A 72 -30.96 6.13 -28.72
N GLU A 73 -31.68 7.25 -28.75
CA GLU A 73 -31.57 8.24 -29.83
C GLU A 73 -30.48 9.30 -29.62
N ASN A 74 -30.14 9.64 -28.37
CA ASN A 74 -29.11 10.64 -28.04
C ASN A 74 -28.27 10.20 -26.82
N PRO A 75 -27.35 9.24 -26.98
CA PRO A 75 -26.44 8.87 -25.89
C PRO A 75 -25.50 10.03 -25.55
N PRO A 76 -25.15 10.25 -24.27
CA PRO A 76 -24.10 11.21 -23.89
C PRO A 76 -22.78 10.88 -24.59
N GLU A 77 -21.96 11.89 -24.91
CA GLU A 77 -20.73 11.72 -25.71
C GLU A 77 -19.71 10.75 -25.07
N ASP A 78 -19.61 10.72 -23.73
CA ASP A 78 -18.86 9.70 -22.96
C ASP A 78 -19.77 8.60 -22.39
N GLY A 79 -21.09 8.69 -22.58
CA GLY A 79 -22.08 7.73 -22.08
C GLY A 79 -22.12 7.60 -20.55
N LYS A 80 -21.56 8.54 -19.79
CA LYS A 80 -21.56 8.55 -18.32
C LYS A 80 -22.84 9.19 -17.79
N LEU A 81 -23.45 8.53 -16.80
CA LEU A 81 -24.67 8.96 -16.13
C LEU A 81 -24.36 9.49 -14.72
N LYS A 82 -23.48 8.81 -13.99
CA LYS A 82 -23.00 9.19 -12.65
C LYS A 82 -21.58 8.69 -12.48
N SER A 83 -20.73 9.46 -11.79
CA SER A 83 -19.33 9.11 -11.55
C SER A 83 -18.93 9.39 -10.11
N GLU A 84 -18.20 8.46 -9.50
CA GLU A 84 -17.63 8.59 -8.15
C GLU A 84 -16.15 8.17 -8.15
N LEU A 85 -15.42 8.58 -7.11
CA LEU A 85 -13.99 8.33 -6.97
C LEU A 85 -13.64 7.85 -5.56
N ILE A 86 -13.04 6.67 -5.47
CA ILE A 86 -12.39 6.19 -4.24
C ILE A 86 -10.88 6.39 -4.37
N VAL A 87 -10.27 7.03 -3.38
CA VAL A 87 -8.82 7.20 -3.30
C VAL A 87 -8.29 6.47 -2.07
N LYS A 88 -7.42 5.49 -2.29
CA LYS A 88 -6.74 4.75 -1.22
C LYS A 88 -5.25 4.72 -1.48
N ASP A 89 -4.47 5.32 -0.59
CA ASP A 89 -3.02 5.49 -0.73
C ASP A 89 -2.65 6.09 -2.11
N ASN A 90 -1.90 5.34 -2.93
CA ASN A 90 -1.54 5.68 -4.31
C ASN A 90 -2.39 4.92 -5.34
N ARG A 91 -3.65 4.59 -5.03
CA ARG A 91 -4.60 3.97 -5.94
C ARG A 91 -5.85 4.81 -6.05
N ARG A 92 -6.36 4.94 -7.27
CA ARG A 92 -7.61 5.63 -7.57
C ARG A 92 -8.54 4.67 -8.28
N TYR A 93 -9.73 4.50 -7.75
CA TYR A 93 -10.80 3.69 -8.32
C TYR A 93 -11.90 4.63 -8.82
N TYR A 94 -12.05 4.71 -10.14
CA TYR A 94 -13.13 5.46 -10.78
C TYR A 94 -14.33 4.55 -10.95
N LEU A 95 -15.48 4.98 -10.45
CA LEU A 95 -16.76 4.28 -10.53
C LEU A 95 -17.65 5.07 -11.49
N ASP A 96 -17.82 4.59 -12.72
CA ASP A 96 -18.60 5.28 -13.74
C ASP A 96 -19.85 4.44 -14.09
N LEU A 97 -21.04 4.89 -13.72
CA LEU A 97 -22.28 4.33 -14.26
C LEU A 97 -22.45 4.85 -15.69
N LYS A 98 -22.45 3.93 -16.66
CA LYS A 98 -22.49 4.25 -18.08
C LYS A 98 -23.67 3.60 -18.79
N GLU A 99 -24.11 4.20 -19.88
CA GLU A 99 -25.12 3.68 -20.81
C GLU A 99 -24.50 3.46 -22.20
N ASN A 100 -24.80 2.32 -22.81
CA ASN A 100 -24.47 2.03 -24.21
C ASN A 100 -25.62 1.28 -24.89
N GLN A 101 -25.44 0.90 -26.16
CA GLN A 101 -26.44 0.16 -26.94
C GLN A 101 -26.87 -1.19 -26.31
N ARG A 102 -26.06 -1.76 -25.41
CA ARG A 102 -26.36 -3.03 -24.71
C ARG A 102 -27.04 -2.81 -23.36
N GLY A 103 -27.22 -1.56 -22.94
CA GLY A 103 -27.82 -1.18 -21.67
C GLY A 103 -26.86 -0.44 -20.73
N ARG A 104 -27.23 -0.38 -19.45
CA ARG A 104 -26.49 0.33 -18.40
C ARG A 104 -25.57 -0.60 -17.63
N PHE A 105 -24.39 -0.10 -17.27
CA PHE A 105 -23.39 -0.85 -16.51
C PHE A 105 -22.51 0.08 -15.68
N LEU A 106 -22.06 -0.39 -14.52
CA LEU A 106 -21.08 0.28 -13.68
C LEU A 106 -19.67 -0.18 -14.07
N ARG A 107 -18.85 0.73 -14.57
CA ARG A 107 -17.43 0.51 -14.85
C ARG A 107 -16.62 0.89 -13.62
N VAL A 108 -15.86 -0.06 -13.10
CA VAL A 108 -14.93 0.17 -11.98
C VAL A 108 -13.51 0.07 -12.52
N SER A 109 -12.80 1.19 -12.57
CA SER A 109 -11.44 1.28 -13.13
C SER A 109 -10.42 1.66 -12.06
N GLN A 110 -9.44 0.80 -11.83
CA GLN A 110 -8.31 1.07 -10.95
C GLN A 110 -7.14 1.65 -11.75
N THR A 111 -6.56 2.73 -11.21
CA THR A 111 -5.34 3.36 -11.72
C THR A 111 -4.35 3.63 -10.59
N ILE A 112 -3.06 3.61 -10.93
CA ILE A 112 -1.97 3.99 -10.03
C ILE A 112 -1.30 5.22 -10.65
N PRO A 113 -1.27 6.38 -9.96
CA PRO A 113 -0.51 7.55 -10.41
C PRO A 113 0.95 7.16 -10.67
N ARG A 114 1.50 7.58 -11.82
CA ARG A 114 2.83 7.24 -12.38
C ARG A 114 2.92 5.95 -13.23
N GLY A 115 1.85 5.59 -13.94
CA GLY A 115 1.93 4.62 -15.04
C GLY A 115 1.89 3.15 -14.63
N GLY A 116 1.38 2.85 -13.44
CA GLY A 116 1.17 1.47 -13.00
C GLY A 116 0.09 0.73 -13.81
N PRO A 117 -0.01 -0.61 -13.63
CA PRO A 117 -0.99 -1.43 -14.33
C PRO A 117 -2.42 -0.94 -14.06
N ARG A 118 -3.18 -0.75 -15.14
CA ARG A 118 -4.61 -0.44 -15.08
C ARG A 118 -5.41 -1.73 -15.09
N SER A 119 -6.42 -1.79 -14.26
CA SER A 119 -7.40 -2.87 -14.31
C SER A 119 -8.80 -2.30 -14.23
N GLN A 120 -9.75 -3.00 -14.82
CA GLN A 120 -11.14 -2.59 -14.77
C GLN A 120 -12.07 -3.79 -14.80
N ILE A 121 -13.24 -3.63 -14.23
CA ILE A 121 -14.37 -4.56 -14.36
C ILE A 121 -15.61 -3.76 -14.78
N ALA A 122 -16.59 -4.44 -15.37
CA ALA A 122 -17.85 -3.86 -15.81
C ALA A 122 -19.03 -4.70 -15.31
N ILE A 123 -19.72 -4.18 -14.29
CA ILE A 123 -20.85 -4.82 -13.62
C ILE A 123 -22.15 -4.35 -14.30
N PRO A 124 -22.97 -5.24 -14.87
CA PRO A 124 -24.29 -4.86 -15.39
C PRO A 124 -25.14 -4.19 -14.31
N ALA A 125 -25.86 -3.11 -14.65
CA ALA A 125 -26.60 -2.32 -13.66
C ALA A 125 -27.61 -3.15 -12.85
N GLN A 126 -28.26 -4.11 -13.50
CA GLN A 126 -29.19 -5.05 -12.86
C GLN A 126 -28.57 -5.90 -11.73
N GLY A 127 -27.25 -6.11 -11.75
CA GLY A 127 -26.54 -6.91 -10.75
C GLY A 127 -25.84 -6.08 -9.67
N MET A 128 -26.03 -4.75 -9.65
CA MET A 128 -25.42 -3.89 -8.63
C MET A 128 -25.92 -4.20 -7.22
N ILE A 129 -27.21 -4.57 -7.08
CA ILE A 129 -27.81 -4.95 -5.80
C ILE A 129 -27.19 -6.25 -5.29
N GLU A 130 -27.15 -7.31 -6.11
CA GLU A 130 -26.50 -8.58 -5.74
C GLU A 130 -25.02 -8.38 -5.37
N PHE A 131 -24.32 -7.50 -6.09
CA PHE A 131 -22.93 -7.17 -5.80
C PHE A 131 -22.77 -6.45 -4.45
N ARG A 132 -23.66 -5.49 -4.15
CA ARG A 132 -23.71 -4.78 -2.86
C ARG A 132 -23.99 -5.74 -1.71
N ASP A 133 -24.95 -6.64 -1.87
CA ASP A 133 -25.36 -7.57 -0.82
C ASP A 133 -24.23 -8.58 -0.54
N ALA A 134 -23.57 -9.08 -1.60
CA ALA A 134 -22.39 -9.93 -1.45
C ALA A 134 -21.21 -9.21 -0.76
N LEU A 135 -20.98 -7.93 -1.06
CA LEU A 135 -19.99 -7.14 -0.33
C LEU A 135 -20.39 -6.93 1.13
N THR A 136 -21.66 -6.66 1.41
CA THR A 136 -22.16 -6.45 2.78
C THR A 136 -21.94 -7.70 3.63
N GLU A 137 -22.33 -8.87 3.13
CA GLU A 137 -22.12 -10.15 3.82
C GLU A 137 -20.63 -10.39 4.14
N LEU A 138 -19.74 -10.16 3.17
CA LEU A 138 -18.30 -10.32 3.36
C LEU A 138 -17.72 -9.27 4.33
N LEU A 139 -18.20 -8.04 4.31
CA LEU A 139 -17.72 -6.98 5.19
C LEU A 139 -18.24 -7.14 6.62
N ASP A 140 -19.45 -7.66 6.80
CA ASP A 140 -20.01 -7.96 8.12
C ASP A 140 -19.26 -9.13 8.78
N GLU A 141 -18.86 -10.14 7.99
CA GLU A 141 -18.11 -11.31 8.50
C GLU A 141 -16.63 -11.00 8.75
N PHE A 142 -15.97 -10.25 7.87
CA PHE A 142 -14.51 -10.04 7.90
C PHE A 142 -14.08 -8.63 8.32
N GLY A 143 -15.03 -7.74 8.62
CA GLY A 143 -14.78 -6.36 9.03
C GLY A 143 -14.34 -5.43 7.90
N THR A 144 -14.28 -4.13 8.19
CA THR A 144 -13.88 -3.09 7.23
C THR A 144 -12.43 -2.63 7.40
N ASP A 145 -11.76 -3.09 8.47
CA ASP A 145 -10.39 -2.69 8.76
C ASP A 145 -9.40 -3.40 7.84
N ASP A 146 -8.60 -2.60 7.13
CA ASP A 146 -7.50 -3.08 6.28
C ASP A 146 -6.38 -3.72 7.10
N GLN A 147 -6.36 -3.44 8.41
CA GLN A 147 -5.41 -3.91 9.39
C GLN A 147 -6.13 -4.89 10.30
N GLU A 148 -5.56 -6.06 10.53
CA GLU A 148 -5.78 -6.77 11.80
C GLU A 148 -4.58 -6.45 12.70
N PRO A 149 -4.73 -6.53 14.04
CA PRO A 149 -3.96 -5.76 15.01
C PRO A 149 -2.51 -5.85 14.64
N GLN A 150 -1.88 -4.66 14.56
CA GLN A 150 -0.46 -4.46 14.70
C GLN A 150 0.17 -5.76 15.18
N SER A 151 0.75 -6.53 14.26
CA SER A 151 1.76 -7.49 14.66
C SER A 151 2.63 -6.69 15.63
N ASP A 152 2.89 -7.16 16.86
CA ASP A 152 3.70 -6.48 17.90
C ASP A 152 5.14 -6.15 17.44
N LEU A 153 5.37 -6.11 16.13
CA LEU A 153 6.50 -5.53 15.47
C LEU A 153 6.63 -4.06 15.88
N PRO A 154 7.86 -3.65 16.24
CA PRO A 154 8.17 -2.29 16.61
C PRO A 154 7.70 -1.27 15.57
N GLU A 155 7.29 -0.09 16.05
CA GLU A 155 7.01 1.04 15.18
C GLU A 155 8.21 1.42 14.32
N SER A 156 7.92 1.80 13.07
CA SER A 156 8.94 2.33 12.16
C SER A 156 9.62 3.55 12.79
N ARG A 157 10.95 3.57 12.75
CA ARG A 157 11.74 4.73 13.16
C ARG A 157 12.38 5.39 11.95
N SER A 158 12.67 6.68 12.05
CA SER A 158 13.44 7.38 11.04
C SER A 158 14.45 8.35 11.67
N MET A 159 15.54 8.62 10.96
CA MET A 159 16.50 9.64 11.34
C MET A 159 16.97 10.39 10.10
N ARG A 160 17.21 11.70 10.28
CA ARG A 160 17.81 12.53 9.26
C ARG A 160 19.30 12.66 9.53
N VAL A 161 20.11 12.41 8.50
CA VAL A 161 21.56 12.63 8.53
C VAL A 161 21.92 13.45 7.30
N GLU A 162 22.36 14.69 7.51
CA GLU A 162 22.67 15.64 6.43
C GLU A 162 21.51 15.82 5.42
N ASN A 163 21.73 15.46 4.16
CA ASN A 163 20.75 15.50 3.07
C ASN A 163 20.04 14.15 2.83
N LYS A 164 20.18 13.19 3.77
CA LYS A 164 19.64 11.84 3.68
C LYS A 164 18.63 11.57 4.78
N MET A 165 17.61 10.80 4.45
CA MET A 165 16.65 10.24 5.41
C MET A 165 16.84 8.73 5.48
N PHE A 166 17.05 8.21 6.69
CA PHE A 166 17.09 6.78 6.96
C PHE A 166 15.78 6.35 7.60
N TYR A 167 15.17 5.29 7.07
CA TYR A 167 13.96 4.67 7.60
C TYR A 167 14.27 3.24 8.06
N PHE A 168 13.79 2.87 9.24
CA PHE A 168 13.96 1.57 9.87
C PHE A 168 12.57 0.95 10.03
N ASP A 169 12.21 0.08 9.09
CA ASP A 169 10.90 -0.54 9.03
C ASP A 169 11.01 -2.01 9.44
N VAL A 170 10.32 -2.43 10.50
CA VAL A 170 10.21 -3.85 10.85
C VAL A 170 9.02 -4.46 10.11
N GLY A 171 9.25 -5.57 9.43
CA GLY A 171 8.23 -6.28 8.68
C GLY A 171 8.36 -7.79 8.83
N SER A 172 7.31 -8.52 8.44
CA SER A 172 7.26 -9.98 8.46
C SER A 172 7.13 -10.53 7.04
N ASN A 173 7.81 -11.64 6.73
CA ASN A 173 7.61 -12.41 5.49
C ASN A 173 7.59 -13.95 5.75
N ARG A 174 7.54 -14.81 4.68
CA ARG A 174 7.37 -16.30 4.83
C ARG A 174 8.59 -16.94 5.48
N ARG A 175 9.68 -16.18 5.51
CA ARG A 175 10.99 -16.55 6.03
C ARG A 175 11.23 -16.00 7.43
N GLY A 176 10.27 -15.28 8.02
CA GLY A 176 10.36 -14.68 9.36
C GLY A 176 10.31 -13.14 9.36
N VAL A 177 10.59 -12.55 10.51
CA VAL A 177 10.67 -11.09 10.73
C VAL A 177 11.98 -10.56 10.16
N TYR A 178 11.95 -9.35 9.66
CA TYR A 178 13.10 -8.63 9.11
C TYR A 178 13.00 -7.14 9.37
N MET A 179 14.13 -6.47 9.39
CA MET A 179 14.22 -5.01 9.39
C MET A 179 14.68 -4.56 8.01
N ARG A 180 14.00 -3.56 7.43
CA ARG A 180 14.41 -2.88 6.22
C ARG A 180 14.96 -1.52 6.57
N ILE A 181 16.23 -1.29 6.26
CA ILE A 181 16.87 0.02 6.42
C ILE A 181 16.90 0.66 5.04
N SER A 182 16.18 1.77 4.86
CA SER A 182 16.13 2.50 3.60
C SER A 182 16.89 3.82 3.72
N GLU A 183 17.84 4.08 2.83
CA GLU A 183 18.45 5.39 2.63
C GLU A 183 17.71 6.11 1.50
N VAL A 184 17.24 7.34 1.77
CA VAL A 184 16.53 8.18 0.81
C VAL A 184 17.25 9.51 0.66
N ARG A 185 17.60 9.86 -0.58
CA ARG A 185 18.18 11.16 -0.97
C ARG A 185 17.54 11.64 -2.25
N ASN A 186 16.88 12.80 -2.21
CA ASN A 186 16.11 13.35 -3.35
C ASN A 186 15.12 12.29 -3.90
N ASN A 187 15.34 11.81 -5.13
CA ASN A 187 14.53 10.77 -5.78
C ASN A 187 15.18 9.37 -5.77
N PHE A 188 16.35 9.22 -5.14
CA PHE A 188 17.03 7.93 -5.05
C PHE A 188 16.73 7.27 -3.71
N ARG A 189 16.31 6.00 -3.77
CA ARG A 189 16.09 5.17 -2.59
C ARG A 189 16.84 3.86 -2.75
N THR A 190 17.74 3.60 -1.81
CA THR A 190 18.43 2.31 -1.66
C THR A 190 18.00 1.68 -0.34
N ALA A 191 18.02 0.35 -0.24
CA ALA A 191 17.64 -0.32 1.00
C ALA A 191 18.31 -1.68 1.15
N ILE A 192 18.56 -2.06 2.39
CA ILE A 192 18.99 -3.41 2.79
C ILE A 192 17.91 -4.08 3.63
N THR A 193 17.88 -5.41 3.63
CA THR A 193 16.94 -6.22 4.42
C THR A 193 17.72 -7.15 5.34
N ILE A 194 17.50 -7.04 6.64
CA ILE A 194 18.22 -7.76 7.68
C ILE A 194 17.23 -8.68 8.41
N PRO A 195 17.38 -10.02 8.31
CA PRO A 195 16.58 -10.96 9.07
C PRO A 195 16.73 -10.75 10.58
N GLU A 196 15.64 -10.95 11.34
CA GLU A 196 15.61 -10.77 12.81
C GLU A 196 16.73 -11.52 13.54
N ARG A 197 16.97 -12.78 13.15
CA ARG A 197 18.06 -13.61 13.69
C ARG A 197 19.47 -13.00 13.58
N SER A 198 19.65 -11.98 12.75
CA SER A 198 20.94 -11.32 12.53
C SER A 198 21.04 -9.95 13.21
N TRP A 199 19.97 -9.41 13.80
CA TRP A 199 19.98 -8.06 14.39
C TRP A 199 21.04 -7.90 15.48
N GLY A 200 21.19 -8.89 16.38
CA GLY A 200 22.22 -8.87 17.42
C GLY A 200 23.62 -8.69 16.84
N ARG A 201 23.98 -9.48 15.82
CA ARG A 201 25.29 -9.38 15.15
C ARG A 201 25.51 -8.02 14.48
N PHE A 202 24.48 -7.47 13.84
CA PHE A 202 24.56 -6.13 13.24
C PHE A 202 24.81 -5.05 14.31
N ARG A 203 24.08 -5.10 15.42
CA ARG A 203 24.26 -4.20 16.55
C ARG A 203 25.68 -4.31 17.12
N ASP A 204 26.17 -5.52 17.33
CA ASP A 204 27.49 -5.76 17.94
C ASP A 204 28.61 -5.21 17.05
N ILE A 205 28.54 -5.43 15.74
CA ILE A 205 29.47 -4.86 14.75
C ILE A 205 29.43 -3.32 14.77
N LEU A 206 28.23 -2.71 14.78
CA LEU A 206 28.09 -1.26 14.85
C LEU A 206 28.66 -0.69 16.16
N SER A 207 28.43 -1.38 17.28
CA SER A 207 28.95 -0.98 18.59
C SER A 207 30.47 -1.03 18.63
N GLU A 208 31.08 -2.09 18.06
CA GLU A 208 32.54 -2.21 17.94
C GLU A 208 33.14 -1.05 17.12
N PHE A 209 32.48 -0.64 16.04
CA PHE A 209 32.92 0.52 15.26
C PHE A 209 32.81 1.82 16.05
N SER A 210 31.70 2.04 16.76
CA SER A 210 31.53 3.21 17.62
C SER A 210 32.60 3.29 18.72
N ASP A 211 32.88 2.18 19.41
CA ASP A 211 33.89 2.12 20.47
C ASP A 211 35.32 2.39 19.96
N LYS A 212 35.63 1.93 18.74
CA LYS A 212 36.94 2.20 18.11
C LYS A 212 37.09 3.67 17.73
N SER A 213 36.05 4.29 17.16
CA SER A 213 36.05 5.72 16.84
C SER A 213 36.27 6.57 18.09
N ASP A 214 35.59 6.25 19.20
CA ASP A 214 35.75 6.96 20.47
C ASP A 214 37.16 6.82 21.06
N LYS A 215 37.77 5.63 20.96
CA LYS A 215 39.16 5.41 21.40
C LYS A 215 40.16 6.19 20.55
N GLN A 216 39.94 6.25 19.24
CA GLN A 216 40.81 6.97 18.32
C GLN A 216 40.70 8.50 18.53
N GLU A 217 39.51 9.03 18.78
CA GLU A 217 39.36 10.44 19.15
C GLU A 217 40.03 10.78 20.48
N ARG A 218 39.95 9.88 21.47
CA ARG A 218 40.62 10.07 22.76
C ARG A 218 42.14 10.01 22.63
N SER A 219 42.69 9.07 21.85
CA SER A 219 44.13 9.00 21.60
C SER A 219 44.63 10.23 20.83
N ASP A 220 43.90 10.69 19.83
CA ASP A 220 44.27 11.89 19.05
C ASP A 220 44.22 13.15 19.91
N ARG A 221 43.29 13.24 20.87
CA ARG A 221 43.24 14.35 21.84
C ARG A 221 44.40 14.29 22.83
N SER A 222 44.76 13.12 23.36
CA SER A 222 45.90 12.99 24.28
C SER A 222 47.24 13.27 23.60
N ASP A 223 47.42 12.82 22.35
CA ASP A 223 48.65 13.08 21.59
C ASP A 223 48.81 14.57 21.23
N ARG A 224 47.69 15.28 20.99
CA ARG A 224 47.71 16.73 20.78
C ARG A 224 48.05 17.50 22.04
N SER A 225 47.52 17.10 23.20
CA SER A 225 47.87 17.74 24.47
C SER A 225 49.33 17.48 24.88
N ASP A 226 49.87 16.28 24.63
CA ASP A 226 51.27 15.96 24.94
C ASP A 226 52.24 16.71 24.02
N ARG A 227 51.87 16.93 22.75
CA ARG A 227 52.66 17.75 21.82
C ARG A 227 52.67 19.23 22.19
N SER A 228 51.55 19.79 22.64
CA SER A 228 51.50 21.18 23.10
C SER A 228 52.30 21.41 24.38
N ASP A 229 52.24 20.48 25.34
CA ASP A 229 53.02 20.55 26.58
C ASP A 229 54.54 20.41 26.33
N ARG A 230 54.94 19.59 25.36
CA ARG A 230 56.34 19.48 24.95
C ARG A 230 56.85 20.74 24.25
N SER A 231 56.06 21.37 23.38
CA SER A 231 56.46 22.62 22.73
C SER A 231 56.60 23.78 23.73
N GLU A 232 55.67 23.92 24.68
CA GLU A 232 55.75 24.97 25.71
C GLU A 232 56.94 24.79 26.66
N ARG A 233 57.32 23.54 26.98
CA ARG A 233 58.51 23.27 27.79
C ARG A 233 59.82 23.55 27.06
N ALA A 234 59.89 23.29 25.74
CA ALA A 234 61.08 23.56 24.94
C ALA A 234 61.33 25.06 24.77
N GLU A 235 60.29 25.86 24.51
CA GLU A 235 60.41 27.33 24.38
C GLU A 235 60.85 28.01 25.69
N ARG A 236 60.47 27.46 26.85
CA ARG A 236 60.91 27.98 28.16
C ARG A 236 62.37 27.67 28.49
N GLN A 237 62.96 26.65 27.87
CA GLN A 237 64.37 26.29 28.09
C GLN A 237 65.34 27.07 27.19
N ASP A 238 64.91 27.50 26.00
CA ASP A 238 65.72 28.36 25.11
C ASP A 238 65.67 29.86 25.47
N SER A 239 64.84 30.24 26.44
CA SER A 239 64.65 31.63 26.88
C SER A 239 65.44 31.99 28.16
N GLN A 240 66.33 31.12 28.64
CA GLN A 240 67.18 31.34 29.82
C GLN A 240 68.66 31.40 29.46
#